data_AF-A0A258AHQ3-F1
#
_entry.id   AF-A0A258AHQ3-F1
#
_cell.length_a   1.000
_cell.length_b   1.000
_cell.length_c   1.000
_cell.angle_alpha   90.00
_cell.angle_beta   90.00
_cell.angle_gamma   90.00
#
_symmetry.space_group_name_H-M   'P 1'
#
loop_
_entity.id
_entity.type
_entity.pdbx_description
1 polymer ?
#
loop_
_entity_poly.entity_id
_entity_poly.type
_entity_poly.pdbx_seq_one_letter_code
_entity_poly.pdbx_strand_id
1 'polypeptide(L)'
;MAEPFSAFMARALFDPERGYYTRHIRTVGSRGDFSTSATLSPSLGHAIADWLKAESHLQPHVRHIIEIGAGDGSLMQTLRKSFGWWARRRFTFHIVETSPVLRQEQQKKLGGKFTWHTDLAAALASAQGHAFIYHNELLDAFPATLVQWNAAEQRWLEVWVPEQLHAHHLDPAHYSALRHTSFADRQRCELHVSVRDWLHQWTPHWKSGAMLTIDYGDAFPQLYHRRPHGTLRAYLLHQRLTGTDIYANPGRQDITADINFTDYTAWLQALGFAEVSQHTLAEFLHAHSAPARLADPDGAGTAFKCFVHRPQACASSNTA
;
A
#
# COMPACT_ATOMS: atom_id res chain seq x y z
N MET A 1 -8.42 -3.36 -28.70
CA MET A 1 -7.71 -4.64 -28.66
C MET A 1 -7.81 -5.17 -27.24
N ALA A 2 -7.83 -6.48 -27.05
CA ALA A 2 -7.77 -7.04 -25.71
C ALA A 2 -6.39 -6.76 -25.09
N GLU A 3 -6.35 -6.48 -23.80
CA GLU A 3 -5.11 -6.28 -23.03
C GLU A 3 -5.21 -7.01 -21.69
N PRO A 4 -4.08 -7.39 -21.05
CA PRO A 4 -4.08 -7.91 -19.69
C PRO A 4 -4.81 -6.97 -18.72
N PHE A 5 -5.54 -7.51 -17.74
CA PHE A 5 -6.21 -6.67 -16.75
C PHE A 5 -5.22 -5.74 -16.01
N SER A 6 -4.00 -6.20 -15.73
CA SER A 6 -2.95 -5.37 -15.12
C SER A 6 -2.60 -4.14 -15.97
N ALA A 7 -2.50 -4.29 -17.29
CA ALA A 7 -2.27 -3.19 -18.22
C ALA A 7 -3.46 -2.22 -18.27
N PHE A 8 -4.69 -2.76 -18.29
CA PHE A 8 -5.91 -1.97 -18.20
C PHE A 8 -5.95 -1.14 -16.91
N MET A 9 -5.68 -1.76 -15.75
CA MET A 9 -5.68 -1.10 -14.43
C MET A 9 -4.59 -0.03 -14.36
N ALA A 10 -3.37 -0.33 -14.85
CA ALA A 10 -2.29 0.64 -14.91
C ALA A 10 -2.66 1.89 -15.72
N ARG A 11 -3.26 1.70 -16.90
CA ARG A 11 -3.72 2.80 -17.75
C ARG A 11 -4.91 3.55 -17.14
N ALA A 12 -5.87 2.83 -16.54
CA ALA A 12 -7.04 3.44 -15.91
C ALA A 12 -6.65 4.31 -14.71
N LEU A 13 -5.64 3.92 -13.93
CA LEU A 13 -5.24 4.63 -12.71
C LEU A 13 -4.15 5.67 -12.95
N PHE A 14 -3.11 5.34 -13.72
CA PHE A 14 -1.85 6.08 -13.75
C PHE A 14 -1.48 6.67 -15.11
N ASP A 15 -2.34 6.56 -16.13
CA ASP A 15 -2.06 7.20 -17.43
C ASP A 15 -1.77 8.71 -17.24
N PRO A 16 -0.65 9.23 -17.79
CA PRO A 16 -0.19 10.60 -17.53
C PRO A 16 -1.15 11.70 -17.97
N GLU A 17 -2.11 11.41 -18.85
CA GLU A 17 -3.09 12.38 -19.34
C GLU A 17 -4.50 12.11 -18.80
N ARG A 18 -4.84 10.82 -18.63
CA ARG A 18 -6.23 10.36 -18.48
C ARG A 18 -6.46 9.45 -17.27
N GLY A 19 -5.41 9.04 -16.57
CA GLY A 19 -5.51 8.17 -15.40
C GLY A 19 -6.31 8.82 -14.28
N TYR A 20 -6.98 8.00 -13.48
CA TYR A 20 -7.78 8.45 -12.34
C TYR A 20 -6.97 9.34 -11.40
N TYR A 21 -5.80 8.85 -10.97
CA TYR A 21 -4.91 9.60 -10.09
C TYR A 21 -4.29 10.81 -10.76
N THR A 22 -4.31 10.94 -12.09
CA THR A 22 -3.87 12.14 -12.82
C THR A 22 -5.00 13.18 -12.93
N ARG A 23 -6.23 12.75 -13.22
CA ARG A 23 -7.39 13.63 -13.41
C ARG A 23 -7.91 14.22 -12.11
N HIS A 24 -7.97 13.42 -11.06
CA HIS A 24 -8.59 13.82 -9.80
C HIS A 24 -7.63 14.58 -8.86
N ILE A 25 -6.38 14.81 -9.28
CA ILE A 25 -5.42 15.70 -8.59
C ILE A 25 -5.99 17.10 -8.41
N ARG A 26 -6.80 17.57 -9.37
CA ARG A 26 -7.42 18.90 -9.32
C ARG A 26 -8.57 19.02 -8.30
N THR A 27 -9.07 17.90 -7.79
CA THR A 27 -10.17 17.85 -6.78
C THR A 27 -9.67 17.55 -5.36
N VAL A 28 -8.36 17.64 -5.13
CA VAL A 28 -7.76 17.49 -3.79
C VAL A 28 -8.19 18.66 -2.90
N GLY A 29 -9.22 18.43 -2.09
CA GLY A 29 -9.83 19.42 -1.20
C GLY A 29 -11.36 19.42 -1.28
N SER A 30 -12.00 19.05 -0.16
CA SER A 30 -13.43 19.11 0.19
C SER A 30 -14.49 18.46 -0.72
N ARG A 31 -14.18 18.04 -1.97
CA ARG A 31 -15.12 17.33 -2.87
C ARG A 31 -14.51 16.19 -3.70
N GLY A 32 -13.27 15.78 -3.43
CA GLY A 32 -12.59 14.71 -4.17
C GLY A 32 -12.83 13.32 -3.56
N ASP A 33 -12.87 12.29 -4.40
CA ASP A 33 -12.96 10.87 -4.03
C ASP A 33 -11.74 10.35 -3.21
N PHE A 34 -10.70 11.18 -3.00
CA PHE A 34 -9.49 10.88 -2.20
C PHE A 34 -9.71 10.89 -0.67
N SER A 35 -10.91 10.57 -0.20
CA SER A 35 -11.16 10.35 1.22
C SER A 35 -10.66 8.97 1.63
N THR A 36 -9.35 8.75 1.64
CA THR A 36 -8.74 7.55 2.24
C THR A 36 -8.91 7.58 3.77
N SER A 37 -8.65 6.47 4.46
CA SER A 37 -8.72 6.42 5.93
C SER A 37 -7.80 7.47 6.61
N ALA A 38 -6.72 7.87 5.91
CA ALA A 38 -5.84 8.96 6.32
C ALA A 38 -6.52 10.33 6.38
N THR A 39 -7.59 10.55 5.61
CA THR A 39 -8.40 11.79 5.65
C THR A 39 -9.48 11.73 6.73
N LEU A 40 -9.80 10.56 7.28
CA LEU A 40 -10.96 10.34 8.15
C LEU A 40 -10.67 10.60 9.64
N SER A 41 -9.41 10.62 10.10
CA SER A 41 -9.10 10.98 11.49
C SER A 41 -7.64 11.38 11.75
N PRO A 42 -7.38 12.47 12.51
CA PRO A 42 -6.06 12.78 13.05
C PRO A 42 -5.45 11.66 13.91
N SER A 43 -6.23 10.70 14.39
CA SER A 43 -5.74 9.60 15.23
C SER A 43 -4.66 8.76 14.56
N LEU A 44 -4.78 8.53 13.25
CA LEU A 44 -3.77 7.74 12.53
C LEU A 44 -2.40 8.44 12.55
N GLY A 45 -2.37 9.75 12.27
CA GLY A 45 -1.15 10.53 12.32
C GLY A 45 -0.51 10.56 13.72
N HIS A 46 -1.32 10.58 14.78
CA HIS A 46 -0.81 10.47 16.17
C HIS A 46 -0.22 9.08 16.44
N ALA A 47 -0.93 8.02 16.09
CA ALA A 47 -0.49 6.65 16.31
C ALA A 47 0.83 6.35 15.58
N ILE A 48 0.95 6.76 14.31
CA ILE A 48 2.21 6.59 13.56
C ILE A 48 3.33 7.44 14.18
N ALA A 49 3.06 8.66 14.66
CA ALA A 49 4.07 9.46 15.33
C ALA A 49 4.57 8.82 16.64
N ASP A 50 3.69 8.20 17.41
CA ASP A 50 4.05 7.50 18.65
C ASP A 50 4.82 6.20 18.36
N TRP A 51 4.41 5.44 17.34
CA TRP A 51 5.18 4.31 16.82
C TRP A 51 6.60 4.73 16.38
N LEU A 52 6.72 5.80 15.59
CA LEU A 52 8.02 6.32 15.15
C LEU A 52 8.90 6.82 16.31
N LYS A 53 8.31 7.39 17.37
CA LYS A 53 9.06 7.74 18.60
C LYS A 53 9.66 6.49 19.21
N ALA A 54 8.87 5.42 19.36
CA ALA A 54 9.35 4.15 19.90
C ALA A 54 10.48 3.56 19.03
N GLU A 55 10.29 3.49 17.71
CA GLU A 55 11.33 3.02 16.78
C GLU A 55 12.60 3.88 16.84
N SER A 56 12.47 5.19 17.00
CA SER A 56 13.61 6.10 17.10
C SER A 56 14.43 5.93 18.39
N HIS A 57 13.83 5.40 19.45
CA HIS A 57 14.57 5.03 20.67
C HIS A 57 15.38 3.76 20.47
N LEU A 58 14.84 2.80 19.70
CA LEU A 58 15.56 1.57 19.34
C LEU A 58 16.68 1.83 18.34
N GLN A 59 16.49 2.78 17.43
CA GLN A 59 17.42 3.08 16.33
C GLN A 59 17.79 4.58 16.31
N PRO A 60 18.54 5.08 17.31
CA PRO A 60 18.78 6.51 17.48
C PRO A 60 19.65 7.14 16.38
N HIS A 61 20.32 6.35 15.55
CA HIS A 61 21.05 6.82 14.36
C HIS A 61 20.14 7.09 13.16
N VAL A 62 18.93 6.53 13.13
CA VAL A 62 17.96 6.76 12.04
C VAL A 62 17.23 8.08 12.27
N ARG A 63 17.36 9.01 11.31
CA ARG A 63 16.80 10.36 11.40
C ARG A 63 15.86 10.73 10.25
N HIS A 64 15.72 9.87 9.25
CA HIS A 64 14.89 10.15 8.09
C HIS A 64 13.53 9.47 8.25
N ILE A 65 12.45 10.18 7.97
CA ILE A 65 11.08 9.65 7.93
C ILE A 65 10.59 9.83 6.50
N ILE A 66 10.18 8.74 5.86
CA ILE A 66 9.71 8.72 4.48
C ILE A 66 8.24 8.26 4.46
N GLU A 67 7.34 9.09 3.94
CA GLU A 67 6.00 8.67 3.54
C GLU A 67 5.96 8.42 2.04
N ILE A 68 5.36 7.31 1.63
CA ILE A 68 5.19 6.93 0.22
C ILE A 68 3.73 7.08 -0.15
N GLY A 69 3.44 7.77 -1.25
CA GLY A 69 2.06 8.01 -1.69
C GLY A 69 1.28 8.89 -0.72
N ALA A 70 1.84 10.05 -0.36
CA ALA A 70 1.29 10.90 0.71
C ALA A 70 -0.06 11.58 0.39
N GLY A 71 -0.66 11.32 -0.78
CA GLY A 71 -1.91 11.92 -1.22
C GLY A 71 -1.86 13.44 -1.22
N ASP A 72 -2.61 14.10 -0.35
CA ASP A 72 -2.59 15.56 -0.21
C ASP A 72 -1.57 16.07 0.85
N GLY A 73 -0.78 15.17 1.43
CA GLY A 73 0.22 15.46 2.46
C GLY A 73 -0.33 15.69 3.88
N SER A 74 -1.64 15.49 4.10
CA SER A 74 -2.26 15.73 5.42
C SER A 74 -1.76 14.77 6.50
N LEU A 75 -1.50 13.50 6.16
CA LEU A 75 -1.00 12.51 7.10
C LEU A 75 0.40 12.87 7.61
N MET A 76 1.36 13.07 6.70
CA MET A 76 2.69 13.62 7.00
C MET A 76 2.61 14.87 7.88
N GLN A 77 1.74 15.81 7.52
CA GLN A 77 1.62 17.07 8.25
C GLN A 77 1.13 16.86 9.69
N THR A 78 0.14 15.98 9.87
CA THR A 78 -0.42 15.64 11.19
C THR A 78 0.64 14.97 12.04
N LEU A 79 1.25 13.90 11.53
CA LEU A 79 2.34 13.18 12.18
C LEU A 79 3.49 14.09 12.60
N ARG A 80 3.94 14.98 11.71
CA ARG A 80 5.03 15.92 12.02
C ARG A 80 4.65 16.89 13.14
N LYS A 81 3.37 17.27 13.26
CA LYS A 81 2.89 18.12 14.37
C LYS A 81 2.87 17.34 15.69
N SER A 82 2.60 16.04 15.66
CA SER A 82 2.50 15.15 16.83
C SER A 82 3.84 14.83 17.52
N PHE A 83 4.99 15.05 16.86
CA PHE A 83 6.32 14.93 17.49
C PHE A 83 6.66 16.04 18.51
N GLY A 84 5.87 17.10 18.61
CA GLY A 84 6.23 18.28 19.40
C GLY A 84 7.42 19.05 18.80
N TRP A 85 7.72 20.23 19.34
CA TRP A 85 8.68 21.15 18.69
C TRP A 85 10.12 20.64 18.68
N TRP A 86 10.58 20.00 19.76
CA TRP A 86 11.96 19.54 19.90
C TRP A 86 12.21 18.23 19.15
N ALA A 87 11.32 17.23 19.29
CA ALA A 87 11.54 15.94 18.65
C ALA A 87 11.47 16.05 17.11
N ARG A 88 10.56 16.88 16.56
CA ARG A 88 10.50 17.09 15.10
C ARG A 88 11.75 17.71 14.49
N ARG A 89 12.61 18.38 15.28
CA ARG A 89 13.90 18.93 14.78
C ARG A 89 14.98 17.86 14.64
N ARG A 90 14.77 16.68 15.23
CA ARG A 90 15.69 15.55 15.13
C ARG A 90 15.50 14.75 13.84
N PHE A 91 14.40 14.98 13.13
CA PHE A 91 14.03 14.23 11.94
C PHE A 91 14.06 15.08 10.68
N THR A 92 14.43 14.45 9.57
CA THR A 92 14.26 14.96 8.21
C THR A 92 13.09 14.23 7.58
N PHE A 93 12.13 14.96 7.03
CA PHE A 93 10.90 14.39 6.49
C PHE A 93 10.93 14.38 4.97
N HIS A 94 10.62 13.22 4.40
CA HIS A 94 10.62 12.96 2.98
C HIS A 94 9.25 12.46 2.53
N ILE A 95 8.85 12.87 1.31
CA ILE A 95 7.64 12.40 0.66
C ILE A 95 8.04 11.80 -0.69
N VAL A 96 7.62 10.57 -0.96
CA VAL A 96 7.76 9.93 -2.27
C VAL A 96 6.42 10.05 -2.99
N GLU A 97 6.41 10.77 -4.11
CA GLU A 97 5.21 11.06 -4.90
C GLU A 97 5.57 10.99 -6.39
N THR A 98 5.01 10.03 -7.12
CA THR A 98 5.29 9.84 -8.55
C THR A 98 4.63 10.93 -9.39
N SER A 99 3.50 11.47 -8.96
CA SER A 99 2.74 12.47 -9.69
C SER A 99 3.38 13.87 -9.58
N PRO A 100 3.83 14.48 -10.69
CA PRO A 100 4.43 15.81 -10.66
C PRO A 100 3.42 16.89 -10.21
N VAL A 101 2.13 16.72 -10.55
CA VAL A 101 1.08 17.69 -10.19
C VAL A 101 0.76 17.61 -8.70
N LEU A 102 0.57 16.41 -8.12
CA LEU A 102 0.35 16.26 -6.67
C LEU A 102 1.55 16.78 -5.88
N ARG A 103 2.77 16.50 -6.36
CA ARG A 103 3.98 17.01 -5.73
C ARG A 103 4.01 18.53 -5.67
N GLN A 104 3.64 19.22 -6.75
CA GLN A 104 3.54 20.68 -6.76
C GLN A 104 2.49 21.20 -5.77
N GLU A 105 1.32 20.56 -5.69
CA GLU A 105 0.27 20.95 -4.75
C GLU A 105 0.68 20.69 -3.29
N GLN A 106 1.29 19.55 -3.00
CA GLN A 106 1.88 19.24 -1.69
C GLN A 106 2.95 20.27 -1.31
N GLN A 107 3.84 20.65 -2.23
CA GLN A 107 4.89 21.66 -1.99
C GLN A 107 4.30 23.02 -1.62
N LYS A 108 3.25 23.46 -2.32
CA LYS A 108 2.52 24.70 -1.99
C LYS A 108 1.86 24.61 -0.62
N LYS A 109 1.20 23.49 -0.30
CA LYS A 109 0.46 23.28 0.96
C LYS A 109 1.37 23.11 2.18
N LEU A 110 2.48 22.39 2.02
CA LEU A 110 3.33 21.96 3.13
C LEU A 110 4.55 22.87 3.35
N GLY A 111 4.99 23.60 2.32
CA GLY A 111 6.16 24.48 2.33
C GLY A 111 7.49 23.75 2.48
N GLY A 112 8.58 24.49 2.75
CA GLY A 112 9.96 23.99 2.75
C GLY A 112 10.39 23.11 3.94
N LYS A 113 9.46 22.40 4.58
CA LYS A 113 9.74 21.53 5.75
C LYS A 113 9.95 20.06 5.37
N PHE A 114 9.78 19.73 4.10
CA PHE A 114 9.80 18.39 3.56
C PHE A 114 10.67 18.36 2.30
N THR A 115 11.20 17.18 1.97
CA THR A 115 11.91 16.94 0.70
C THR A 115 11.12 15.93 -0.12
N TRP A 116 10.90 16.21 -1.40
CA TRP A 116 10.13 15.34 -2.28
C TRP A 116 11.02 14.53 -3.21
N HIS A 117 10.63 13.29 -3.46
CA HIS A 117 11.31 12.35 -4.34
C HIS A 117 10.32 11.72 -5.32
N THR A 118 10.82 11.30 -6.48
CA THR A 118 10.05 10.56 -7.51
C THR A 118 9.81 9.11 -7.13
N ASP A 119 10.74 8.53 -6.39
CA ASP A 119 10.77 7.12 -6.04
C ASP A 119 11.49 6.92 -4.71
N LEU A 120 11.30 5.74 -4.12
CA LEU A 120 11.84 5.42 -2.81
C LEU A 120 13.36 5.21 -2.83
N ALA A 121 13.95 4.77 -3.95
CA ALA A 121 15.39 4.61 -4.06
C ALA A 121 16.12 5.96 -3.95
N ALA A 122 15.61 7.01 -4.60
CA ALA A 122 16.11 8.38 -4.47
C ALA A 122 15.95 8.95 -3.05
N ALA A 123 14.82 8.66 -2.40
CA ALA A 123 14.60 9.06 -1.01
C ALA A 123 15.58 8.36 -0.06
N LEU A 124 15.81 7.06 -0.25
CA LEU A 124 16.77 6.28 0.52
C LEU A 124 18.21 6.73 0.25
N ALA A 125 18.57 7.08 -0.97
CA ALA A 125 19.88 7.64 -1.28
C ALA A 125 20.13 8.94 -0.49
N SER A 126 19.12 9.81 -0.42
CA SER A 126 19.17 11.05 0.40
C SER A 126 19.26 10.77 1.90
N ALA A 127 18.72 9.64 2.34
CA ALA A 127 18.79 9.15 3.72
C ALA A 127 20.01 8.23 3.98
N GLN A 128 20.91 8.06 3.00
CA GLN A 128 22.04 7.12 3.05
C GLN A 128 21.65 5.66 3.37
N GLY A 129 20.39 5.30 3.12
CA GLY A 129 19.78 4.02 3.43
C GLY A 129 19.22 3.89 4.85
N HIS A 130 19.24 4.95 5.67
CA HIS A 130 18.82 4.92 7.07
C HIS A 130 17.52 5.71 7.27
N ALA A 131 16.37 5.04 7.15
CA ALA A 131 15.08 5.70 7.21
C ALA A 131 14.00 4.84 7.89
N PHE A 132 13.13 5.51 8.66
CA PHE A 132 11.80 5.00 8.96
C PHE A 132 10.90 5.27 7.76
N ILE A 133 10.14 4.26 7.34
CA ILE A 133 9.30 4.30 6.15
C ILE A 133 7.86 4.01 6.58
N TYR A 134 6.88 4.69 6.01
CA TYR A 134 5.50 4.26 6.12
C TYR A 134 4.71 4.57 4.86
N HIS A 135 3.66 3.80 4.64
CA HIS A 135 2.66 4.05 3.61
C HIS A 135 1.29 3.54 4.08
N ASN A 136 0.24 4.21 3.60
CA ASN A 136 -1.15 3.91 3.94
C ASN A 136 -1.96 3.84 2.65
N GLU A 137 -2.65 2.73 2.40
CA GLU A 137 -3.48 2.53 1.19
C GLU A 137 -2.68 2.87 -0.06
N LEU A 138 -1.55 2.18 -0.19
CA LEU A 138 -0.63 2.39 -1.31
C LEU A 138 -0.66 1.18 -2.23
N LEU A 139 -0.61 -0.02 -1.65
CA LEU A 139 -0.38 -1.25 -2.40
C LEU A 139 -1.64 -1.69 -3.14
N ASP A 140 -2.81 -1.41 -2.58
CA ASP A 140 -4.12 -1.75 -3.15
C ASP A 140 -4.39 -1.17 -4.55
N ALA A 141 -3.79 -0.01 -4.81
CA ALA A 141 -3.85 0.71 -6.07
C ALA A 141 -2.84 0.20 -7.10
N PHE A 142 -1.91 -0.70 -6.71
CA PHE A 142 -0.94 -1.24 -7.65
C PHE A 142 -1.63 -2.16 -8.66
N PRO A 143 -1.26 -2.10 -9.96
CA PRO A 143 -1.89 -2.93 -10.96
C PRO A 143 -1.72 -4.42 -10.67
N ALA A 144 -2.83 -5.11 -10.40
CA ALA A 144 -2.84 -6.53 -10.12
C ALA A 144 -3.05 -7.34 -11.41
N THR A 145 -2.41 -8.51 -11.49
CA THR A 145 -2.73 -9.51 -12.52
C THR A 145 -3.90 -10.35 -12.05
N LEU A 146 -5.01 -10.34 -12.78
CA LEU A 146 -6.20 -11.10 -12.42
C LEU A 146 -6.13 -12.49 -13.06
N VAL A 147 -6.18 -13.54 -12.25
CA VAL A 147 -6.22 -14.93 -12.73
C VAL A 147 -7.55 -15.59 -12.36
N GLN A 148 -8.00 -16.53 -13.20
CA GLN A 148 -9.21 -17.31 -13.02
C GLN A 148 -8.91 -18.81 -13.12
N TRP A 149 -9.42 -19.59 -12.16
CA TRP A 149 -9.29 -21.04 -12.15
C TRP A 149 -10.21 -21.66 -13.20
N ASN A 150 -9.66 -22.56 -14.01
CA ASN A 150 -10.41 -23.41 -14.92
C ASN A 150 -10.41 -24.83 -14.36
N ALA A 151 -11.55 -25.30 -13.85
CA ALA A 151 -11.65 -26.62 -13.24
C ALA A 151 -11.55 -27.77 -14.26
N ALA A 152 -11.94 -27.56 -15.52
CA ALA A 152 -11.84 -28.58 -16.56
C ALA A 152 -10.38 -28.84 -16.97
N GLU A 153 -9.58 -27.78 -17.05
CA GLU A 153 -8.16 -27.84 -17.43
C GLU A 153 -7.21 -27.94 -16.23
N GLN A 154 -7.73 -27.83 -15.01
CA GLN A 154 -6.97 -27.84 -13.75
C GLN A 154 -5.80 -26.85 -13.75
N ARG A 155 -6.04 -25.64 -14.27
CA ARG A 155 -5.04 -24.58 -14.36
C ARG A 155 -5.62 -23.20 -14.18
N TRP A 156 -4.75 -22.26 -13.86
CA TRP A 156 -5.03 -20.83 -13.87
C TRP A 156 -4.94 -20.26 -15.29
N LEU A 157 -5.82 -19.31 -15.60
CA LEU A 157 -5.80 -18.51 -16.81
C LEU A 157 -5.79 -17.03 -16.42
N GLU A 158 -5.08 -16.19 -17.16
CA GLU A 158 -5.07 -14.75 -16.98
C GLU A 158 -6.32 -14.10 -17.60
N VAL A 159 -6.91 -13.15 -16.89
CA VAL A 159 -8.07 -12.38 -17.34
C VAL A 159 -7.61 -11.12 -18.06
N TRP A 160 -8.08 -10.95 -19.29
CA TRP A 160 -7.85 -9.80 -20.15
C TRP A 160 -9.13 -8.94 -20.26
N VAL A 161 -9.00 -7.68 -20.68
CA VAL A 161 -10.11 -6.72 -20.87
C VAL A 161 -10.22 -6.35 -22.35
N PRO A 162 -11.41 -6.46 -22.99
CA PRO A 162 -12.65 -7.04 -22.46
C PRO A 162 -12.48 -8.53 -22.12
N GLU A 163 -13.36 -9.07 -21.26
CA GLU A 163 -13.18 -10.38 -20.62
C GLU A 163 -12.82 -11.49 -21.61
N GLN A 164 -11.55 -11.89 -21.58
CA GLN A 164 -10.97 -13.00 -22.34
C GLN A 164 -10.00 -13.73 -21.42
N LEU A 165 -9.87 -15.05 -21.60
CA LEU A 165 -8.96 -15.87 -20.81
C LEU A 165 -7.76 -16.29 -21.66
N HIS A 166 -6.56 -16.04 -21.14
CA HIS A 166 -5.29 -16.37 -21.80
C HIS A 166 -4.40 -17.18 -20.85
N ALA A 167 -3.37 -17.84 -21.38
CA ALA A 167 -2.40 -18.48 -20.50
C ALA A 167 -1.59 -17.41 -19.75
N HIS A 168 -1.40 -17.58 -18.43
CA HIS A 168 -0.45 -16.75 -17.68
C HIS A 168 0.97 -17.32 -17.82
N HIS A 169 1.98 -16.46 -17.66
CA HIS A 169 3.40 -16.85 -17.69
C HIS A 169 4.12 -16.62 -16.35
N LEU A 170 3.35 -16.37 -15.28
CA LEU A 170 3.89 -16.14 -13.95
C LEU A 170 4.46 -17.42 -13.33
N ASP A 171 5.60 -17.29 -12.64
CA ASP A 171 6.23 -18.36 -11.88
C ASP A 171 5.40 -18.67 -10.60
N PRO A 172 4.81 -19.88 -10.48
CA PRO A 172 4.03 -20.26 -9.30
C PRO A 172 4.83 -20.18 -7.99
N ALA A 173 6.16 -20.29 -8.02
CA ALA A 173 6.99 -20.24 -6.81
C ALA A 173 6.78 -18.97 -5.98
N HIS A 174 6.38 -17.87 -6.61
CA HIS A 174 6.20 -16.57 -5.96
C HIS A 174 4.78 -16.28 -5.46
N TYR A 175 3.78 -17.09 -5.80
CA TYR A 175 2.38 -16.76 -5.54
C TYR A 175 1.64 -17.95 -4.90
N SER A 176 1.19 -17.78 -3.66
CA SER A 176 0.46 -18.81 -2.89
C SER A 176 -0.76 -19.36 -3.64
N ALA A 177 -1.52 -18.50 -4.32
CA ALA A 177 -2.68 -18.91 -5.12
C ALA A 177 -2.31 -19.86 -6.28
N LEU A 178 -1.15 -19.66 -6.93
CA LEU A 178 -0.70 -20.51 -8.03
C LEU A 178 -0.10 -21.84 -7.56
N ARG A 179 0.34 -21.94 -6.30
CA ARG A 179 0.83 -23.21 -5.70
C ARG A 179 -0.29 -24.09 -5.15
N HIS A 180 -1.43 -23.48 -4.84
CA HIS A 180 -2.59 -24.19 -4.34
C HIS A 180 -3.35 -24.85 -5.50
N THR A 181 -4.01 -25.98 -5.26
CA THR A 181 -4.63 -26.79 -6.33
C THR A 181 -6.13 -27.03 -6.15
N SER A 182 -6.73 -26.55 -5.05
CA SER A 182 -8.15 -26.75 -4.76
C SER A 182 -8.91 -25.44 -4.84
N PHE A 183 -9.55 -25.18 -5.98
CA PHE A 183 -10.36 -23.99 -6.21
C PHE A 183 -11.69 -24.34 -6.87
N ALA A 184 -12.72 -23.53 -6.59
CA ALA A 184 -13.98 -23.63 -7.30
C ALA A 184 -13.78 -23.19 -8.77
N ASP A 185 -14.59 -23.74 -9.68
CA ASP A 185 -14.56 -23.30 -11.06
C ASP A 185 -14.83 -21.79 -11.15
N ARG A 186 -14.11 -21.12 -12.06
CA ARG A 186 -14.16 -19.66 -12.27
C ARG A 186 -13.76 -18.81 -11.06
N GLN A 187 -13.17 -19.40 -10.02
CA GLN A 187 -12.64 -18.64 -8.90
C GLN A 187 -11.54 -17.70 -9.36
N ARG A 188 -11.53 -16.45 -8.88
CA ARG A 188 -10.55 -15.43 -9.25
C ARG A 188 -9.61 -15.08 -8.10
N CYS A 189 -8.38 -14.74 -8.45
CA CYS A 189 -7.37 -14.23 -7.53
C CYS A 189 -6.61 -13.06 -8.16
N GLU A 190 -6.22 -12.08 -7.34
CA GLU A 190 -5.39 -10.95 -7.73
C GLU A 190 -3.91 -11.19 -7.35
N LEU A 191 -3.02 -11.21 -8.34
CA LEU A 191 -1.58 -11.41 -8.14
C LEU A 191 -0.85 -10.06 -8.30
N HIS A 192 -0.23 -9.59 -7.22
CA HIS A 192 0.40 -8.26 -7.16
C HIS A 192 1.86 -8.29 -7.64
N VAL A 193 2.06 -8.64 -8.92
CA VAL A 193 3.40 -8.66 -9.57
C VAL A 193 4.09 -7.31 -9.45
N SER A 194 3.35 -6.22 -9.68
CA SER A 194 3.82 -4.85 -9.59
C SER A 194 4.32 -4.47 -8.19
N VAL A 195 3.68 -4.96 -7.12
CA VAL A 195 4.15 -4.76 -5.74
C VAL A 195 5.46 -5.51 -5.51
N ARG A 196 5.56 -6.77 -5.93
CA ARG A 196 6.80 -7.55 -5.83
C ARG A 196 7.95 -6.86 -6.55
N ASP A 197 7.74 -6.44 -7.79
CA ASP A 197 8.77 -5.76 -8.59
C ASP A 197 9.16 -4.42 -7.98
N TRP A 198 8.20 -3.67 -7.44
CA TRP A 198 8.46 -2.44 -6.71
C TRP A 198 9.33 -2.68 -5.48
N LEU A 199 9.05 -3.71 -4.66
CA LEU A 199 9.89 -4.07 -3.52
C LEU A 199 11.35 -4.34 -3.97
N HIS A 200 11.55 -5.10 -5.05
CA HIS A 200 12.89 -5.38 -5.58
C HIS A 200 13.67 -4.11 -5.98
N GLN A 201 12.99 -3.04 -6.42
CA GLN A 201 13.65 -1.83 -6.90
C GLN A 201 14.32 -1.01 -5.80
N TRP A 202 13.73 -0.95 -4.61
CA TRP A 202 14.20 -0.04 -3.56
C TRP A 202 14.82 -0.75 -2.36
N THR A 203 14.44 -2.00 -2.09
CA THR A 203 14.89 -2.72 -0.89
C THR A 203 16.41 -2.87 -0.77
N PRO A 204 17.22 -3.05 -1.84
CA PRO A 204 18.68 -3.10 -1.72
C PRO A 204 19.30 -1.80 -1.19
N HIS A 205 18.58 -0.68 -1.26
CA HIS A 205 19.04 0.63 -0.81
C HIS A 205 18.70 0.91 0.67
N TRP A 206 17.88 0.07 1.32
CA TRP A 206 17.45 0.27 2.70
C TRP A 206 18.30 -0.55 3.69
N LYS A 207 19.09 0.16 4.50
CA LYS A 207 20.10 -0.43 5.40
C LYS A 207 19.60 -0.57 6.84
N SER A 208 18.87 0.42 7.34
CA SER A 208 18.30 0.38 8.70
C SER A 208 17.08 1.27 8.85
N GLY A 209 16.31 1.00 9.90
CA GLY A 209 15.05 1.66 10.23
C GLY A 209 13.95 0.63 10.44
N ALA A 210 12.71 1.06 10.31
CA ALA A 210 11.53 0.22 10.32
C ALA A 210 10.52 0.73 9.29
N MET A 211 9.78 -0.18 8.68
CA MET A 211 8.74 0.13 7.70
C MET A 211 7.37 -0.26 8.27
N LEU A 212 6.43 0.68 8.30
CA LEU A 212 5.03 0.43 8.61
C LEU A 212 4.20 0.41 7.32
N THR A 213 3.64 -0.75 7.01
CA THR A 213 2.68 -0.94 5.92
C THR A 213 1.27 -0.97 6.49
N ILE A 214 0.40 -0.08 6.02
CA ILE A 214 -1.03 -0.08 6.37
C ILE A 214 -1.82 -0.24 5.09
N ASP A 215 -2.49 -1.38 4.94
CA ASP A 215 -3.31 -1.66 3.76
C ASP A 215 -4.41 -2.66 4.10
N TYR A 216 -5.40 -2.80 3.23
CA TYR A 216 -6.44 -3.81 3.41
C TYR A 216 -6.10 -5.10 2.69
N GLY A 217 -6.51 -6.21 3.30
CA GLY A 217 -6.27 -7.54 2.77
C GLY A 217 -6.29 -8.59 3.85
N ASP A 218 -5.90 -9.81 3.47
CA ASP A 218 -5.94 -10.96 4.35
C ASP A 218 -4.94 -12.02 3.92
N ALA A 219 -4.77 -13.04 4.75
CA ALA A 219 -3.95 -14.20 4.45
C ALA A 219 -4.64 -15.12 3.41
N PHE A 220 -3.83 -15.72 2.56
CA PHE A 220 -4.23 -16.86 1.74
C PHE A 220 -4.34 -18.12 2.64
N PRO A 221 -5.34 -19.02 2.44
CA PRO A 221 -6.37 -19.00 1.40
C PRO A 221 -7.65 -18.22 1.77
N GLN A 222 -7.79 -17.73 3.01
CA GLN A 222 -9.04 -17.13 3.51
C GLN A 222 -9.48 -15.92 2.67
N LEU A 223 -8.52 -15.14 2.17
CA LEU A 223 -8.74 -13.98 1.31
C LEU A 223 -9.66 -14.29 0.12
N TYR A 224 -9.42 -15.41 -0.57
CA TYR A 224 -10.16 -15.80 -1.78
C TYR A 224 -11.25 -16.83 -1.52
N HIS A 225 -11.13 -17.63 -0.45
CA HIS A 225 -12.17 -18.61 -0.10
C HIS A 225 -13.51 -17.92 0.20
N ARG A 226 -13.50 -16.76 0.87
CA ARG A 226 -14.71 -15.98 1.18
C ARG A 226 -15.18 -15.12 0.00
N ARG A 227 -14.37 -15.03 -1.06
CA ARG A 227 -14.54 -14.08 -2.18
C ARG A 227 -14.19 -14.78 -3.49
N PRO A 228 -15.06 -15.69 -3.97
CA PRO A 228 -14.74 -16.52 -5.14
C PRO A 228 -14.55 -15.69 -6.43
N HIS A 229 -15.07 -14.46 -6.50
CA HIS A 229 -14.86 -13.56 -7.63
C HIS A 229 -13.66 -12.61 -7.47
N GLY A 230 -12.82 -12.84 -6.45
CA GLY A 230 -11.73 -11.95 -6.11
C GLY A 230 -12.19 -10.78 -5.23
N THR A 231 -11.29 -9.84 -5.03
CA THR A 231 -11.45 -8.67 -4.16
C THR A 231 -11.55 -7.36 -4.93
N LEU A 232 -11.35 -7.43 -6.25
CA LEU A 232 -11.38 -6.29 -7.14
C LEU A 232 -12.69 -5.50 -7.01
N ARG A 233 -12.55 -4.19 -6.86
CA ARG A 233 -13.65 -3.24 -6.76
C ARG A 233 -13.24 -1.91 -7.36
N ALA A 234 -14.24 -1.11 -7.68
CA ALA A 234 -14.02 0.27 -8.08
C ALA A 234 -14.84 1.24 -7.23
N TYR A 235 -14.39 2.49 -7.14
CA TYR A 235 -15.11 3.56 -6.47
C TYR A 235 -15.34 4.71 -7.44
N LEU A 236 -16.61 5.09 -7.61
CA LEU A 236 -17.03 6.21 -8.44
C LEU A 236 -18.05 7.05 -7.67
N LEU A 237 -17.74 8.32 -7.40
CA LEU A 237 -18.63 9.23 -6.66
C LEU A 237 -19.10 8.63 -5.32
N HIS A 238 -18.16 8.10 -4.54
CA HIS A 238 -18.41 7.37 -3.28
C HIS A 238 -19.28 6.10 -3.39
N GLN A 239 -19.56 5.59 -4.59
CA GLN A 239 -20.26 4.32 -4.80
C GLN A 239 -19.26 3.21 -5.09
N ARG A 240 -19.39 2.08 -4.39
CA ARG A 240 -18.61 0.88 -4.65
C ARG A 240 -19.22 0.10 -5.82
N LEU A 241 -18.43 -0.12 -6.86
CA LEU A 241 -18.74 -0.89 -8.06
C LEU A 241 -18.04 -2.25 -8.00
N THR A 242 -18.68 -3.28 -8.53
CA THR A 242 -18.16 -4.65 -8.62
C THR A 242 -18.48 -5.26 -9.99
N GLY A 243 -17.87 -6.41 -10.31
CA GLY A 243 -18.13 -7.10 -11.57
C GLY A 243 -17.68 -6.30 -12.80
N THR A 244 -18.49 -6.30 -13.85
CA THR A 244 -18.14 -5.66 -15.13
C THR A 244 -18.07 -4.13 -15.05
N ASP A 245 -18.72 -3.51 -14.05
CA ASP A 245 -18.71 -2.06 -13.88
C ASP A 245 -17.31 -1.52 -13.52
N ILE A 246 -16.43 -2.39 -13.02
CA ILE A 246 -15.01 -2.08 -12.77
C ILE A 246 -14.28 -1.68 -14.07
N TYR A 247 -14.80 -2.06 -15.23
CA TYR A 247 -14.18 -1.75 -16.53
C TYR A 247 -14.83 -0.57 -17.25
N ALA A 248 -15.96 -0.05 -16.73
CA ALA A 248 -16.85 0.83 -17.48
C ALA A 248 -16.34 2.27 -17.64
N ASN A 249 -15.63 2.82 -16.64
CA ASN A 249 -15.21 4.22 -16.65
C ASN A 249 -13.70 4.39 -16.43
N PRO A 250 -12.84 3.88 -17.33
CA PRO A 250 -11.39 3.98 -17.17
C PRO A 250 -10.96 5.45 -17.01
N GLY A 251 -10.14 5.74 -16.00
CA GLY A 251 -9.70 7.10 -15.68
C GLY A 251 -10.66 7.93 -14.82
N ARG A 252 -11.87 7.44 -14.52
CA ARG A 252 -12.88 8.18 -13.74
C ARG A 252 -13.32 7.50 -12.46
N GLN A 253 -12.85 6.27 -12.23
CA GLN A 253 -13.11 5.51 -11.01
C GLN A 253 -11.79 5.01 -10.45
N ASP A 254 -11.70 4.98 -9.13
CA ASP A 254 -10.62 4.29 -8.45
C ASP A 254 -10.83 2.79 -8.59
N ILE A 255 -9.78 2.01 -8.79
CA ILE A 255 -9.83 0.56 -8.94
C ILE A 255 -8.82 0.00 -7.96
N THR A 256 -9.25 -0.95 -7.14
CA THR A 256 -8.40 -1.48 -6.10
C THR A 256 -8.60 -2.97 -5.87
N ALA A 257 -7.56 -3.62 -5.34
CA ALA A 257 -7.56 -5.03 -4.97
C ALA A 257 -6.97 -5.20 -3.55
N ASP A 258 -7.51 -6.15 -2.78
CA ASP A 258 -6.97 -6.48 -1.47
C ASP A 258 -5.59 -7.15 -1.59
N ILE A 259 -4.70 -6.83 -0.66
CA ILE A 259 -3.37 -7.43 -0.61
C ILE A 259 -3.44 -8.86 -0.07
N ASN A 260 -2.83 -9.79 -0.80
CA ASN A 260 -2.50 -11.11 -0.29
C ASN A 260 -1.27 -11.01 0.63
N PHE A 261 -1.51 -10.89 1.93
CA PHE A 261 -0.42 -10.71 2.90
C PHE A 261 0.46 -11.95 3.07
N THR A 262 -0.02 -13.13 2.70
CA THR A 262 0.81 -14.34 2.65
C THR A 262 1.93 -14.20 1.61
N ASP A 263 1.62 -13.65 0.44
CA ASP A 263 2.61 -13.42 -0.61
C ASP A 263 3.51 -12.22 -0.26
N TYR A 264 2.92 -11.13 0.21
CA TYR A 264 3.64 -9.91 0.60
C TYR A 264 4.74 -10.18 1.64
N THR A 265 4.40 -10.84 2.75
CA THR A 265 5.37 -11.18 3.80
C THR A 265 6.43 -12.16 3.27
N ALA A 266 6.06 -13.13 2.44
CA ALA A 266 7.02 -14.06 1.84
C ALA A 266 8.03 -13.36 0.91
N TRP A 267 7.60 -12.36 0.13
CA TRP A 267 8.50 -11.57 -0.72
C TRP A 267 9.48 -10.75 0.11
N LEU A 268 9.01 -10.06 1.15
CA LEU A 268 9.88 -9.31 2.06
C LEU A 268 10.87 -10.23 2.80
N GLN A 269 10.44 -11.40 3.23
CA GLN A 269 11.32 -12.39 3.84
C GLN A 269 12.42 -12.85 2.87
N ALA A 270 12.05 -13.16 1.62
CA ALA A 270 13.00 -13.54 0.58
C ALA A 270 14.01 -12.42 0.24
N LEU A 271 13.62 -11.17 0.46
CA LEU A 271 14.46 -9.98 0.30
C LEU A 271 15.32 -9.66 1.54
N GLY A 272 15.27 -10.47 2.60
CA GLY A 272 16.08 -10.29 3.80
C GLY A 272 15.48 -9.33 4.84
N PHE A 273 14.15 -9.14 4.83
CA PHE A 273 13.44 -8.38 5.85
C PHE A 273 12.75 -9.32 6.84
N ALA A 274 12.78 -8.95 8.11
CA ALA A 274 12.05 -9.64 9.17
C ALA A 274 10.75 -8.90 9.46
N GLU A 275 9.65 -9.64 9.52
CA GLU A 275 8.41 -9.16 10.11
C GLU A 275 8.58 -9.11 11.63
N VAL A 276 8.37 -7.92 12.20
CA VAL A 276 8.51 -7.65 13.63
C VAL A 276 7.16 -7.78 14.32
N SER A 277 6.10 -7.29 13.67
CA SER A 277 4.76 -7.41 14.18
C SER A 277 3.72 -7.28 13.08
N GLN A 278 2.56 -7.89 13.35
CA GLN A 278 1.34 -7.80 12.55
C GLN A 278 0.18 -7.45 13.49
N HIS A 279 -0.60 -6.45 13.12
CA HIS A 279 -1.78 -6.01 13.86
C HIS A 279 -2.92 -5.69 12.88
N THR A 280 -4.14 -5.66 13.38
CA THR A 280 -5.22 -4.90 12.75
C THR A 280 -4.98 -3.40 12.95
N LEU A 281 -5.62 -2.56 12.13
CA LEU A 281 -5.56 -1.11 12.34
C LEU A 281 -6.14 -0.71 13.70
N ALA A 282 -7.21 -1.36 14.15
CA ALA A 282 -7.80 -1.11 15.47
C ALA A 282 -6.80 -1.37 16.60
N GLU A 283 -6.08 -2.50 16.56
CA GLU A 283 -5.04 -2.84 17.53
C GLU A 283 -3.86 -1.87 17.47
N PHE A 284 -3.40 -1.51 16.26
CA PHE A 284 -2.31 -0.54 16.08
C PHE A 284 -2.67 0.83 16.68
N LEU A 285 -3.88 1.33 16.39
CA LEU A 285 -4.38 2.59 16.95
C LEU A 285 -4.50 2.52 18.47
N HIS A 286 -4.99 1.40 19.02
CA HIS A 286 -5.10 1.20 20.47
C HIS A 286 -3.74 1.16 21.16
N ALA A 287 -2.75 0.48 20.57
CA ALA A 287 -1.41 0.37 21.13
C ALA A 287 -0.65 1.72 21.15
N HIS A 288 -0.97 2.62 20.22
CA HIS A 288 -0.25 3.88 20.02
C HIS A 288 -1.13 5.13 20.26
N SER A 289 -2.30 4.98 20.91
CA SER A 289 -3.20 6.08 21.30
C SER A 289 -3.96 5.76 22.60
N ALA A 290 -4.25 6.77 23.45
CA ALA A 290 -5.18 6.66 24.58
C ALA A 290 -6.25 7.78 24.52
N PRO A 291 -7.54 7.59 24.89
CA PRO A 291 -8.45 6.46 24.72
C PRO A 291 -9.25 6.50 23.41
N ALA A 292 -9.80 5.34 23.05
CA ALA A 292 -10.44 4.99 21.79
C ALA A 292 -11.69 5.80 21.41
N ARG A 293 -11.65 6.39 20.21
CA ARG A 293 -12.80 6.52 19.32
C ARG A 293 -12.34 6.19 17.92
N LEU A 294 -12.28 4.89 17.62
CA LEU A 294 -12.25 4.27 16.29
C LEU A 294 -12.06 2.73 16.39
N ALA A 295 -12.40 2.13 17.54
CA ALA A 295 -12.54 0.68 17.66
C ALA A 295 -14.01 0.33 17.44
N ASP A 296 -14.50 0.53 16.22
CA ASP A 296 -15.72 -0.14 15.78
C ASP A 296 -15.31 -1.52 15.26
N PRO A 297 -15.60 -2.62 16.00
CA PRO A 297 -15.28 -3.98 15.56
C PRO A 297 -15.99 -4.37 14.25
N ASP A 298 -17.06 -3.65 13.86
CA ASP A 298 -17.80 -3.83 12.61
C ASP A 298 -17.39 -2.82 11.51
N GLY A 299 -16.40 -1.95 11.77
CA GLY A 299 -15.89 -0.93 10.85
C GLY A 299 -14.60 -1.34 10.11
N ALA A 300 -13.96 -0.37 9.44
CA ALA A 300 -12.70 -0.58 8.71
C ALA A 300 -11.54 -1.11 9.60
N GLY A 301 -11.64 -1.04 10.92
CA GLY A 301 -10.57 -1.36 11.85
C GLY A 301 -10.01 -2.78 11.78
N THR A 302 -10.82 -3.77 11.35
CA THR A 302 -10.40 -5.18 11.24
C THR A 302 -9.94 -5.58 9.82
N ALA A 303 -10.45 -4.86 8.81
CA ALA A 303 -10.14 -5.06 7.40
C ALA A 303 -8.73 -4.58 7.04
N PHE A 304 -8.28 -3.51 7.68
CA PHE A 304 -6.92 -2.99 7.54
C PHE A 304 -5.95 -3.76 8.43
N LYS A 305 -4.79 -4.09 7.85
CA LYS A 305 -3.66 -4.70 8.53
C LYS A 305 -2.49 -3.73 8.59
N CYS A 306 -1.79 -3.75 9.70
CA CYS A 306 -0.57 -3.00 9.97
C CYS A 306 0.58 -3.99 10.14
N PHE A 307 1.58 -3.90 9.26
CA PHE A 307 2.78 -4.73 9.32
C PHE A 307 4.00 -3.87 9.59
N VAL A 308 4.84 -4.29 10.55
CA VAL A 308 6.14 -3.67 10.81
C VAL A 308 7.24 -4.61 10.32
N HIS A 309 8.06 -4.13 9.38
CA HIS A 309 9.22 -4.85 8.87
C HIS A 309 10.52 -4.12 9.20
N ARG A 310 11.62 -4.87 9.35
CA ARG A 310 12.98 -4.33 9.51
C ARG A 310 13.99 -5.11 8.66
N PRO A 311 15.09 -4.50 8.20
CA PRO A 311 16.21 -5.25 7.62
C PRO A 311 16.75 -6.27 8.63
N GLN A 312 17.03 -7.53 8.22
CA GLN A 312 17.49 -8.59 9.13
C GLN A 312 18.76 -8.24 9.91
N ALA A 313 19.66 -7.44 9.33
CA ALA A 313 20.85 -6.93 10.03
C ALA A 313 20.51 -6.08 11.28
N CYS A 314 19.31 -5.52 11.36
CA CYS A 314 18.81 -4.77 12.52
C CYS A 314 17.92 -5.61 13.46
N ALA A 315 17.42 -6.77 13.03
CA ALA A 315 16.52 -7.59 13.86
C ALA A 315 17.27 -8.42 14.91
N SER A 316 18.54 -8.76 14.64
CA SER A 316 19.38 -9.61 15.48
C SER A 316 20.02 -8.89 16.68
N SER A 317 19.92 -7.55 16.76
CA SER A 317 20.43 -6.77 17.89
C SER A 317 19.46 -6.64 19.07
N ASN A 318 18.25 -7.20 18.96
CA ASN A 318 17.16 -7.00 19.94
C ASN A 318 16.81 -8.26 20.76
N THR A 319 17.64 -9.31 20.72
CA THR A 319 17.50 -10.52 21.55
C THR A 319 18.54 -10.61 22.67
N ALA A 320 19.07 -9.49 23.14
CA ALA A 320 19.98 -9.41 24.30
C ALA A 320 19.45 -8.41 25.32
#